data_AF-A0AAU3QAI3-F1
#
_entry.id   AF-A0AAU3QAI3-F1
#
_cell.length_a   1.000
_cell.length_b   1.000
_cell.length_c   1.000
_cell.angle_alpha   90.00
_cell.angle_beta   90.00
_cell.angle_gamma   90.00
#
_symmetry.space_group_name_H-M   'P 1'
#
loop_
_entity.id
_entity.type
_entity.pdbx_description
1 polymer ?
#
loop_
_entity_poly.entity_id
_entity_poly.type
_entity_poly.pdbx_seq_one_letter_code
_entity_poly.pdbx_strand_id
1 'polypeptide(L)'
;MPDGICASWLPAERNRAVPAGRHARVALHNADGSARWSTPAVLGQLSYPGCVEISAETGWGVRPSKPWAPQTVAAHHWEPLLVAGHCIAATFADGRSGIAVTFFLDTVTGRLVAASRPGLCHHKAIVGAGEFLIGSQGYGAFSTAHYDSSGAVVREWPTHAMLLIDRHCAISVPESENSTSSRSRFVGLEPDGTVRRGPALSGYYTTYPALDREGTAVFWRDGRLLAVDADFQMRELFALEGEKRAVMSKIMLLGQGQLAFALHDKLFILRSTGLGPLDSGVWPCADGGLHGNPVTHQ
;
A
#
# COMPACT_ATOMS: atom_id res chain seq x y z
N MET A 1 -0.16 17.12 -10.88
CA MET A 1 0.56 16.79 -12.14
C MET A 1 -0.32 17.17 -13.32
N PRO A 2 -0.28 18.43 -13.80
CA PRO A 2 -1.16 18.82 -14.90
C PRO A 2 -0.74 18.18 -16.22
N ASP A 3 0.58 18.10 -16.49
CA ASP A 3 1.10 17.59 -17.76
C ASP A 3 2.33 16.70 -17.55
N GLY A 4 2.28 15.45 -18.04
CA GLY A 4 3.44 14.56 -18.13
C GLY A 4 3.22 13.13 -17.62
N ILE A 5 4.23 12.28 -17.80
CA ILE A 5 4.23 10.86 -17.40
C ILE A 5 5.30 10.66 -16.31
N CYS A 6 4.89 10.25 -15.12
CA CYS A 6 5.82 9.85 -14.05
C CYS A 6 6.07 8.34 -14.12
N ALA A 7 7.34 7.93 -14.10
CA ALA A 7 7.72 6.53 -14.26
C ALA A 7 8.81 6.12 -13.27
N SER A 8 8.68 4.89 -12.75
CA SER A 8 9.73 4.19 -12.02
C SER A 8 10.42 3.20 -12.94
N TRP A 9 11.73 3.34 -13.10
CA TRP A 9 12.55 2.52 -13.97
C TRP A 9 13.42 1.57 -13.15
N LEU A 10 13.48 0.31 -13.56
CA LEU A 10 14.34 -0.70 -12.96
C LEU A 10 15.62 -0.86 -13.81
N PRO A 11 16.77 -1.09 -13.18
CA PRO A 11 18.04 -1.24 -13.89
C PRO A 11 18.20 -2.61 -14.55
N ALA A 12 17.33 -3.56 -14.25
CA ALA A 12 17.32 -4.92 -14.77
C ALA A 12 15.90 -5.51 -14.75
N GLU A 13 15.68 -6.59 -15.50
CA GLU A 13 14.46 -7.39 -15.40
C GLU A 13 14.30 -8.00 -14.00
N ARG A 14 13.06 -8.37 -13.66
CA ARG A 14 12.74 -9.03 -12.39
C ARG A 14 13.63 -10.26 -12.18
N ASN A 15 14.13 -10.41 -10.96
CA ASN A 15 15.03 -11.50 -10.53
C ASN A 15 16.39 -11.56 -11.26
N ARG A 16 16.75 -10.58 -12.08
CA ARG A 16 18.09 -10.46 -12.65
C ARG A 16 18.98 -9.55 -11.81
N ALA A 17 20.26 -9.86 -11.81
CA ALA A 17 21.26 -9.07 -11.11
C ALA A 17 21.32 -7.66 -11.70
N VAL A 18 21.47 -6.65 -10.83
CA VAL A 18 21.64 -5.26 -11.26
C VAL A 18 23.03 -5.08 -11.87
N PRO A 19 23.15 -4.58 -13.12
CA PRO A 19 24.45 -4.28 -13.71
C PRO A 19 25.22 -3.22 -12.90
N ALA A 20 26.54 -3.34 -12.85
CA ALA A 20 27.40 -2.40 -12.13
C ALA A 20 27.15 -0.95 -12.59
N GLY A 21 27.02 -0.03 -11.62
CA GLY A 21 26.78 1.40 -11.88
C GLY A 21 25.36 1.75 -12.38
N ARG A 22 24.45 0.77 -12.47
CA ARG A 22 23.04 1.02 -12.79
C ARG A 22 22.21 1.06 -11.51
N HIS A 23 21.23 1.94 -11.48
CA HIS A 23 20.33 2.13 -10.35
C HIS A 23 18.89 2.20 -10.85
N ALA A 24 17.95 1.88 -9.97
CA ALA A 24 16.56 2.27 -10.18
C ALA A 24 16.46 3.79 -10.30
N ARG A 25 15.42 4.27 -10.97
CA ARG A 25 15.23 5.70 -11.21
C ARG A 25 13.77 6.07 -11.13
N VAL A 26 13.50 7.31 -10.77
CA VAL A 26 12.22 7.96 -10.99
C VAL A 26 12.43 9.03 -12.06
N ALA A 27 11.52 9.14 -13.01
CA ALA A 27 11.60 10.12 -14.07
C ALA A 27 10.24 10.76 -14.33
N LEU A 28 10.29 12.03 -14.71
CA LEU A 28 9.14 12.75 -15.24
C LEU A 28 9.39 13.05 -16.72
N HIS A 29 8.42 12.71 -17.55
CA HIS A 29 8.45 12.95 -18.99
C HIS A 29 7.38 13.96 -19.39
N ASN A 30 7.65 14.75 -20.43
CA ASN A 30 6.65 15.51 -21.16
C ASN A 30 5.67 14.57 -21.91
N ALA A 31 4.58 15.13 -22.44
CA ALA A 31 3.62 14.38 -23.25
C ALA A 31 4.24 13.78 -24.54
N ASP A 32 5.32 14.38 -25.05
CA ASP A 32 6.10 13.88 -26.19
C ASP A 32 7.12 12.78 -25.80
N GLY A 33 7.19 12.40 -24.52
CA GLY A 33 8.11 11.39 -23.99
C GLY A 33 9.52 11.92 -23.64
N SER A 34 9.85 13.18 -23.95
CA SER A 34 11.14 13.76 -23.55
C SER A 34 11.23 13.87 -22.02
N ALA A 35 12.41 13.54 -21.46
CA ALA A 35 12.60 13.59 -20.01
C ALA A 35 12.73 15.05 -19.54
N ARG A 36 11.87 15.46 -18.60
CA ARG A 36 12.05 16.71 -17.84
C ARG A 36 13.18 16.56 -16.82
N TRP A 37 13.14 15.46 -16.08
CA TRP A 37 14.18 15.09 -15.13
C TRP A 37 14.17 13.58 -14.90
N SER A 38 15.29 13.06 -14.40
CA SER A 38 15.41 11.66 -13.99
C SER A 38 16.39 11.51 -12.84
N THR A 39 15.89 11.02 -11.70
CA THR A 39 16.64 10.94 -10.44
C THR A 39 16.95 9.49 -10.10
N PRO A 40 18.22 9.13 -9.86
CA PRO A 40 18.59 7.81 -9.36
C PRO A 40 18.03 7.56 -7.94
N ALA A 41 17.47 6.37 -7.74
CA ALA A 41 17.05 5.85 -6.43
C ALA A 41 18.08 4.80 -5.97
N VAL A 42 19.07 5.26 -5.19
CA VAL A 42 20.19 4.42 -4.73
C VAL A 42 19.83 3.81 -3.38
N LEU A 43 19.57 2.50 -3.35
CA LEU A 43 19.21 1.77 -2.13
C LEU A 43 20.35 1.68 -1.09
N GLY A 44 21.60 1.79 -1.54
CA GLY A 44 22.77 1.69 -0.67
C GLY A 44 22.92 0.30 -0.02
N GLN A 45 23.50 0.27 1.18
CA GLN A 45 23.53 -0.92 2.03
C GLN A 45 22.22 -0.99 2.82
N LEU A 46 21.56 -2.15 2.75
CA LEU A 46 20.33 -2.44 3.47
C LEU A 46 20.66 -3.18 4.76
N SER A 47 19.92 -2.87 5.81
CA SER A 47 19.93 -3.61 7.06
C SER A 47 18.58 -3.42 7.74
N TYR A 48 18.05 -4.50 8.30
CA TYR A 48 16.80 -4.46 9.05
C TYR A 48 16.89 -5.42 10.25
N PRO A 49 16.59 -4.97 11.49
CA PRO A 49 16.78 -5.78 12.69
C PRO A 49 16.07 -7.13 12.69
N GLY A 50 14.94 -7.23 11.99
CA GLY A 50 14.19 -8.48 11.89
C GLY A 50 14.73 -9.49 10.87
N CYS A 51 15.73 -9.12 10.06
CA CYS A 51 16.39 -10.04 9.15
C CYS A 51 17.47 -10.83 9.89
N VAL A 52 17.45 -12.15 9.75
CA VAL A 52 18.40 -13.07 10.37
C VAL A 52 19.11 -13.92 9.32
N GLU A 53 20.35 -14.28 9.59
CA GLU A 53 21.16 -15.20 8.80
C GLU A 53 21.40 -16.51 9.56
N ILE A 54 21.34 -17.62 8.83
CA ILE A 54 21.71 -18.96 9.30
C ILE A 54 22.57 -19.58 8.21
N SER A 55 23.82 -19.90 8.53
CA SER A 55 24.76 -20.50 7.59
C SER A 55 25.78 -21.38 8.31
N ALA A 56 26.58 -22.12 7.55
CA ALA A 56 27.75 -22.82 8.10
C ALA A 56 28.72 -21.83 8.81
N GLU A 57 28.84 -20.59 8.32
CA GLU A 57 29.67 -19.54 8.92
C GLU A 57 29.12 -19.05 10.26
N THR A 58 27.80 -19.10 10.47
CA THR A 58 27.19 -18.81 11.77
C THR A 58 27.17 -20.02 12.72
N GLY A 59 27.76 -21.15 12.30
CA GLY A 59 27.67 -22.42 13.01
C GLY A 59 26.23 -22.93 13.08
N TRP A 60 25.42 -22.62 12.07
CA TRP A 60 23.97 -22.88 12.01
C TRP A 60 23.15 -22.20 13.13
N GLY A 61 23.76 -21.23 13.85
CA GLY A 61 23.06 -20.38 14.81
C GLY A 61 22.33 -19.24 14.12
N VAL A 62 21.18 -18.84 14.68
CA VAL A 62 20.42 -17.66 14.25
C VAL A 62 21.15 -16.40 14.73
N ARG A 63 21.47 -15.50 13.80
CA ARG A 63 22.08 -14.20 14.11
C ARG A 63 21.44 -13.09 13.27
N PRO A 64 21.45 -11.81 13.72
CA PRO A 64 21.06 -10.70 12.87
C PRO A 64 21.88 -10.67 11.58
N SER A 65 21.22 -10.44 10.44
CA SER A 65 21.90 -10.33 9.16
C SER A 65 22.84 -9.13 9.14
N LYS A 66 24.05 -9.32 8.63
CA LYS A 66 24.96 -8.20 8.33
C LYS A 66 24.34 -7.31 7.24
N PRO A 67 24.65 -6.00 7.20
CA PRO A 67 24.21 -5.14 6.10
C PRO A 67 24.63 -5.71 4.73
N TRP A 68 23.77 -5.56 3.73
CA TRP A 68 24.00 -6.10 2.39
C TRP A 68 23.65 -5.11 1.28
N ALA A 69 24.33 -5.24 0.14
CA ALA A 69 23.90 -4.57 -1.08
C ALA A 69 22.81 -5.42 -1.78
N PRO A 70 21.72 -4.81 -2.28
CA PRO A 70 20.71 -5.52 -3.05
C PRO A 70 21.32 -6.05 -4.35
N GLN A 71 21.19 -7.35 -4.59
CA GLN A 71 21.64 -7.98 -5.83
C GLN A 71 20.62 -7.84 -6.94
N THR A 72 19.34 -7.83 -6.58
CA THR A 72 18.20 -7.60 -7.48
C THR A 72 17.39 -6.43 -6.93
N VAL A 73 16.81 -5.64 -7.83
CA VAL A 73 15.95 -4.51 -7.45
C VAL A 73 14.62 -4.66 -8.13
N ALA A 74 13.55 -4.49 -7.35
CA ALA A 74 12.18 -4.52 -7.82
C ALA A 74 11.45 -3.23 -7.45
N ALA A 75 10.50 -2.84 -8.28
CA ALA A 75 9.48 -1.89 -7.86
C ALA A 75 8.58 -2.60 -6.84
N HIS A 76 8.11 -1.88 -5.82
CA HIS A 76 7.19 -2.46 -4.85
C HIS A 76 5.89 -2.95 -5.53
N HIS A 77 5.30 -4.03 -5.04
CA HIS A 77 4.28 -4.77 -5.78
C HIS A 77 2.84 -4.27 -5.58
N TRP A 78 2.56 -3.51 -4.53
CA TRP A 78 1.21 -3.01 -4.26
C TRP A 78 1.00 -1.59 -4.78
N GLU A 79 1.84 -0.64 -4.36
CA GLU A 79 1.76 0.77 -4.80
C GLU A 79 3.17 1.35 -5.01
N PRO A 80 3.87 1.03 -6.11
CA PRO A 80 5.28 1.38 -6.27
C PRO A 80 5.56 2.88 -6.42
N LEU A 81 4.56 3.67 -6.82
CA LEU A 81 4.71 5.08 -7.16
C LEU A 81 3.43 5.84 -6.84
N LEU A 82 3.51 6.75 -5.87
CA LEU A 82 2.43 7.64 -5.46
C LEU A 82 2.82 9.09 -5.74
N VAL A 83 1.91 9.87 -6.31
CA VAL A 83 2.12 11.30 -6.56
C VAL A 83 1.06 12.12 -5.85
N ALA A 84 1.47 12.84 -4.81
CA ALA A 84 0.61 13.66 -3.96
C ALA A 84 1.00 15.13 -4.08
N GLY A 85 0.35 15.87 -4.98
CA GLY A 85 0.61 17.31 -5.16
C GLY A 85 2.05 17.62 -5.59
N HIS A 86 2.87 18.08 -4.64
CA HIS A 86 4.26 18.49 -4.86
C HIS A 86 5.29 17.39 -4.52
N CYS A 87 4.85 16.25 -3.97
CA CYS A 87 5.74 15.16 -3.56
C CYS A 87 5.40 13.85 -4.28
N ILE A 88 6.44 13.09 -4.62
CA ILE A 88 6.37 11.73 -5.15
C ILE A 88 6.93 10.80 -4.08
N ALA A 89 6.21 9.73 -3.75
CA ALA A 89 6.74 8.61 -2.99
C ALA A 89 6.97 7.42 -3.94
N ALA A 90 8.24 7.05 -4.16
CA ALA A 90 8.61 5.93 -5.00
C ALA A 90 9.32 4.86 -4.19
N THR A 91 8.79 3.64 -4.18
CA THR A 91 9.31 2.54 -3.36
C THR A 91 10.02 1.49 -4.21
N PHE A 92 11.29 1.26 -3.89
CA PHE A 92 12.09 0.18 -4.48
C PHE A 92 12.52 -0.80 -3.39
N ALA A 93 12.57 -2.08 -3.73
CA ALA A 93 12.91 -3.16 -2.82
C ALA A 93 14.08 -3.99 -3.33
N ASP A 94 14.84 -4.56 -2.41
CA ASP A 94 15.65 -5.73 -2.69
C ASP A 94 14.75 -6.91 -3.07
N GLY A 95 14.94 -7.44 -4.27
CA GLY A 95 14.03 -8.45 -4.82
C GLY A 95 14.09 -9.79 -4.08
N ARG A 96 15.11 -10.02 -3.23
CA ARG A 96 15.26 -11.23 -2.42
C ARG A 96 14.67 -11.11 -1.03
N SER A 97 15.05 -10.08 -0.27
CA SER A 97 14.58 -9.91 1.11
C SER A 97 13.23 -9.22 1.22
N GLY A 98 12.82 -8.45 0.19
CA GLY A 98 11.66 -7.57 0.26
C GLY A 98 11.89 -6.31 1.09
N ILE A 99 13.10 -6.10 1.64
CA ILE A 99 13.46 -4.85 2.32
C ILE A 99 13.49 -3.73 1.28
N ALA A 100 12.77 -2.65 1.59
CA ALA A 100 12.48 -1.56 0.70
C ALA A 100 12.86 -0.21 1.30
N VAL A 101 13.02 0.76 0.41
CA VAL A 101 13.20 2.17 0.73
C VAL A 101 12.22 2.95 -0.12
N THR A 102 11.49 3.87 0.52
CA THR A 102 10.64 4.84 -0.16
C THR A 102 11.39 6.15 -0.28
N PHE A 103 11.56 6.64 -1.50
CA PHE A 103 12.20 7.91 -1.82
C PHE A 103 11.14 8.97 -2.03
N PHE A 104 11.27 10.09 -1.33
CA PHE A 104 10.39 11.25 -1.44
C PHE A 104 11.06 12.29 -2.35
N LEU A 105 10.42 12.63 -3.47
CA LEU A 105 10.98 13.52 -4.50
C LEU A 105 10.04 14.70 -4.74
N ASP A 106 10.62 15.87 -4.97
CA ASP A 106 9.90 17.04 -5.45
C ASP A 106 9.40 16.80 -6.90
N THR A 107 8.11 16.99 -7.15
CA THR A 107 7.50 16.67 -8.47
C THR A 107 8.01 17.55 -9.60
N VAL A 108 8.41 18.79 -9.31
CA VAL A 108 8.81 19.78 -10.31
C VAL A 108 10.26 19.55 -10.75
N THR A 109 11.14 19.36 -9.77
CA THR A 109 12.60 19.32 -9.96
C THR A 109 13.17 17.91 -9.99
N GLY A 110 12.44 16.92 -9.46
CA GLY A 110 12.94 15.57 -9.24
C GLY A 110 13.95 15.47 -8.09
N ARG A 111 14.17 16.55 -7.32
CA ARG A 111 15.16 16.54 -6.23
C ARG A 111 14.70 15.62 -5.10
N LEU A 112 15.63 14.83 -4.56
CA LEU A 112 15.40 14.04 -3.36
C LEU A 112 15.15 14.97 -2.16
N VAL A 113 14.00 14.79 -1.53
CA VAL A 113 13.60 15.48 -0.30
C VAL A 113 14.03 14.64 0.90
N ALA A 114 13.66 13.35 0.90
CA ALA A 114 13.97 12.41 1.97
C ALA A 114 13.92 10.96 1.46
N ALA A 115 14.33 10.03 2.32
CA ALA A 115 14.14 8.60 2.11
C ALA A 115 13.72 7.94 3.43
N SER A 116 12.82 6.97 3.37
CA SER A 116 12.49 6.14 4.52
C SER A 116 13.73 5.34 4.97
N ARG A 117 13.73 4.88 6.21
CA ARG A 117 14.70 3.86 6.61
C ARG A 117 14.44 2.57 5.82
N PRO A 118 15.48 1.76 5.54
CA PRO A 118 15.29 0.41 5.04
C PRO A 118 14.37 -0.37 5.97
N GLY A 119 13.32 -0.96 5.40
CA GLY A 119 12.37 -1.75 6.16
C GLY A 119 11.38 -2.43 5.26
N LEU A 120 10.38 -3.05 5.86
CA LEU A 120 9.29 -3.63 5.08
C LEU A 120 8.34 -2.53 4.67
N CYS A 121 7.86 -2.65 3.44
CA CYS A 121 6.82 -1.80 2.91
C CYS A 121 5.72 -2.71 2.39
N HIS A 122 4.48 -2.36 2.68
CA HIS A 122 3.28 -3.01 2.19
C HIS A 122 2.35 -1.93 1.64
N HIS A 123 1.05 -2.01 1.93
CA HIS A 123 0.06 -1.06 1.45
C HIS A 123 0.42 0.38 1.84
N LYS A 124 0.27 1.27 0.88
CA LYS A 124 0.48 2.71 1.00
C LYS A 124 -0.76 3.46 0.53
N ALA A 125 -0.92 4.68 1.01
CA ALA A 125 -1.97 5.59 0.56
C ALA A 125 -1.49 7.04 0.59
N ILE A 126 -2.15 7.89 -0.18
CA ILE A 126 -2.04 9.34 -0.07
C ILE A 126 -3.09 9.80 0.94
N VAL A 127 -2.67 10.53 1.97
CA VAL A 127 -3.57 11.08 3.01
C VAL A 127 -3.76 12.59 2.88
N GLY A 128 -2.91 13.26 2.10
CA GLY A 128 -2.95 14.70 1.88
C GLY A 128 -1.93 15.14 0.84
N ALA A 129 -1.86 16.44 0.59
CA ALA A 129 -0.91 17.01 -0.36
C ALA A 129 0.53 16.82 0.12
N GLY A 130 1.25 15.91 -0.54
CA GLY A 130 2.62 15.53 -0.19
C GLY A 130 2.72 14.58 1.00
N GLU A 131 1.61 14.05 1.50
CA GLU A 131 1.57 13.23 2.70
C GLU A 131 1.17 11.79 2.38
N PHE A 132 1.82 10.84 3.04
CA PHE A 132 1.70 9.43 2.72
C PHE A 132 1.53 8.59 3.99
N LEU A 133 0.70 7.55 3.89
CA LEU A 133 0.68 6.46 4.85
C LEU A 133 1.49 5.29 4.28
N ILE A 134 2.41 4.74 5.06
CA ILE A 134 3.22 3.58 4.66
C ILE A 134 3.10 2.49 5.70
N GLY A 135 2.47 1.38 5.29
CA GLY A 135 2.38 0.16 6.07
C GLY A 135 3.66 -0.67 6.03
N SER A 136 3.98 -1.31 7.15
CA SER A 136 5.13 -2.21 7.33
C SER A 136 4.67 -3.52 7.95
N GLN A 137 5.04 -4.63 7.32
CA GLN A 137 4.67 -5.97 7.77
C GLN A 137 5.75 -7.01 7.46
N GLY A 138 5.97 -7.93 8.40
CA GLY A 138 6.90 -9.06 8.29
C GLY A 138 8.13 -8.85 9.15
N TYR A 139 8.99 -9.85 9.31
CA TYR A 139 10.22 -9.76 10.13
C TYR A 139 10.01 -9.03 11.49
N GLY A 140 8.86 -9.24 12.14
CA GLY A 140 8.49 -8.58 13.40
C GLY A 140 7.87 -7.17 13.29
N ALA A 141 7.84 -6.55 12.12
CA ALA A 141 7.08 -5.32 11.89
C ALA A 141 5.58 -5.60 11.69
N PHE A 142 4.78 -4.71 12.26
CA PHE A 142 3.33 -4.62 12.05
C PHE A 142 2.87 -3.21 12.44
N SER A 143 3.10 -2.24 11.56
CA SER A 143 2.76 -0.85 11.81
C SER A 143 2.40 -0.08 10.54
N THR A 144 1.83 1.10 10.72
CA THR A 144 1.55 2.07 9.66
C THR A 144 2.08 3.41 10.13
N ALA A 145 2.91 4.06 9.32
CA ALA A 145 3.47 5.37 9.64
C ALA A 145 2.92 6.45 8.69
N HIS A 146 2.63 7.62 9.23
CA HIS A 146 2.28 8.83 8.50
C HIS A 146 3.53 9.66 8.26
N TYR A 147 3.84 9.86 6.98
CA TYR A 147 4.92 10.71 6.50
C TYR A 147 4.34 12.04 6.04
N ASP A 148 4.91 13.14 6.54
CA ASP A 148 4.59 14.48 6.07
C ASP A 148 5.28 14.81 4.74
N SER A 149 5.06 16.03 4.24
CA SER A 149 5.68 16.54 3.00
C SER A 149 7.21 16.64 3.03
N SER A 150 7.82 16.66 4.22
CA SER A 150 9.28 16.60 4.37
C SER A 150 9.81 15.16 4.32
N GLY A 151 8.92 14.16 4.32
CA GLY A 151 9.26 12.75 4.46
C GLY A 151 9.62 12.35 5.89
N ALA A 152 9.26 13.17 6.88
CA ALA A 152 9.41 12.83 8.29
C ALA A 152 8.19 12.04 8.79
N VAL A 153 8.41 11.07 9.67
CA VAL A 153 7.32 10.36 10.34
C VAL A 153 6.73 11.27 11.42
N VAL A 154 5.46 11.64 11.27
CA VAL A 154 4.74 12.49 12.23
C VAL A 154 3.79 11.70 13.14
N ARG A 155 3.44 10.47 12.73
CA ARG A 155 2.59 9.57 13.50
C ARG A 155 2.85 8.13 13.12
N GLU A 156 2.63 7.21 14.06
CA GLU A 156 2.68 5.78 13.80
C GLU A 156 1.56 5.08 14.57
N TRP A 157 0.96 4.08 13.93
CA TRP A 157 -0.02 3.18 14.53
C TRP A 157 0.55 1.77 14.58
N PRO A 158 0.38 1.04 15.70
CA PRO A 158 0.84 -0.34 15.85
C PRO A 158 -0.07 -1.35 15.14
N THR A 159 -0.40 -1.08 13.87
CA THR A 159 -1.18 -1.97 13.02
C THR A 159 -0.85 -1.76 11.54
N HIS A 160 -0.95 -2.83 10.74
CA HIS A 160 -0.82 -2.78 9.29
C HIS A 160 -2.11 -3.27 8.61
N ALA A 161 -2.55 -2.54 7.59
CA ALA A 161 -3.84 -2.79 6.96
C ALA A 161 -3.94 -2.26 5.52
N MET A 162 -5.03 -2.60 4.84
CA MET A 162 -5.37 -2.06 3.52
C MET A 162 -6.09 -0.72 3.70
N LEU A 163 -5.43 0.38 3.35
CA LEU A 163 -5.81 1.73 3.75
C LEU A 163 -7.08 2.22 3.02
N LEU A 164 -8.03 2.82 3.74
CA LEU A 164 -9.11 3.64 3.21
C LEU A 164 -9.13 4.96 3.96
N ILE A 165 -9.34 6.04 3.22
CA ILE A 165 -9.37 7.40 3.76
C ILE A 165 -10.57 8.12 3.17
N ASP A 166 -11.49 8.52 4.04
CA ASP A 166 -12.72 9.19 3.66
C ASP A 166 -12.53 10.70 3.41
N ARG A 167 -13.60 11.37 2.97
CA ARG A 167 -13.67 12.83 2.76
C ARG A 167 -13.41 13.68 4.01
N HIS A 168 -13.49 13.08 5.19
CA HIS A 168 -13.27 13.70 6.49
C HIS A 168 -11.88 13.35 7.06
N CYS A 169 -11.03 12.71 6.26
CA CYS A 169 -9.72 12.19 6.64
C CYS A 169 -9.76 11.12 7.75
N ALA A 170 -10.92 10.49 7.99
CA ALA A 170 -10.99 9.33 8.85
C ALA A 170 -10.38 8.12 8.14
N ILE A 171 -9.60 7.35 8.88
CA ILE A 171 -8.87 6.20 8.36
C ILE A 171 -9.46 4.93 8.97
N SER A 172 -10.05 4.08 8.14
CA SER A 172 -10.72 2.84 8.55
C SER A 172 -10.26 1.68 7.67
N VAL A 173 -9.84 0.56 8.25
CA VAL A 173 -9.01 -0.39 7.52
C VAL A 173 -9.25 -1.83 7.97
N PRO A 174 -9.35 -2.81 7.04
CA PRO A 174 -9.20 -4.22 7.39
C PRO A 174 -7.71 -4.54 7.59
N GLU A 175 -7.36 -5.02 8.79
CA GLU A 175 -6.00 -5.46 9.09
C GLU A 175 -5.55 -6.55 8.11
N SER A 176 -4.32 -6.41 7.65
CA SER A 176 -3.67 -7.32 6.72
C SER A 176 -2.51 -7.96 7.45
N GLU A 177 -2.75 -9.09 8.12
CA GLU A 177 -1.72 -9.84 8.83
C GLU A 177 -1.35 -11.11 8.06
N ASN A 178 -0.08 -11.28 7.68
CA ASN A 178 0.43 -12.46 6.98
C ASN A 178 0.64 -13.64 7.93
N SER A 179 -0.45 -14.04 8.60
CA SER A 179 -0.52 -15.17 9.52
C SER A 179 -1.83 -15.94 9.31
N THR A 180 -1.75 -17.26 9.24
CA THR A 180 -2.94 -18.12 9.12
C THR A 180 -3.76 -18.18 10.41
N SER A 181 -3.14 -17.91 11.56
CA SER A 181 -3.80 -17.75 12.86
C SER A 181 -4.16 -16.29 13.15
N SER A 182 -4.25 -15.46 12.11
CA SER A 182 -4.42 -14.02 12.24
C SER A 182 -5.57 -13.64 13.17
N ARG A 183 -5.29 -12.65 14.02
CA ARG A 183 -6.28 -12.02 14.89
C ARG A 183 -6.78 -10.69 14.29
N SER A 184 -6.72 -10.57 12.95
CA SER A 184 -7.10 -9.38 12.21
C SER A 184 -8.46 -8.86 12.65
N ARG A 185 -8.56 -7.54 12.71
CA ARG A 185 -9.78 -6.80 12.94
C ARG A 185 -9.99 -5.79 11.82
N PHE A 186 -11.21 -5.30 11.73
CA PHE A 186 -11.42 -3.99 11.15
C PHE A 186 -11.06 -2.95 12.22
N VAL A 187 -10.26 -1.94 11.87
CA VAL A 187 -9.76 -0.96 12.82
C VAL A 187 -9.85 0.46 12.27
N GLY A 188 -9.84 1.44 13.18
CA GLY A 188 -9.72 2.86 12.89
C GLY A 188 -8.37 3.36 13.37
N LEU A 189 -7.73 4.21 12.59
CA LEU A 189 -6.46 4.84 12.97
C LEU A 189 -6.74 6.25 13.48
N GLU A 190 -6.61 6.45 14.79
CA GLU A 190 -7.00 7.70 15.45
C GLU A 190 -5.89 8.76 15.36
N PRO A 191 -6.22 10.06 15.37
CA PRO A 191 -5.23 11.13 15.25
C PRO A 191 -4.21 11.24 16.39
N ASP A 192 -4.37 10.50 17.47
CA ASP A 192 -3.40 10.45 18.56
C ASP A 192 -2.40 9.27 18.43
N GLY A 193 -2.51 8.48 17.36
CA GLY A 193 -1.69 7.28 17.14
C GLY A 193 -2.31 6.01 17.75
N THR A 194 -3.47 6.11 18.40
CA THR A 194 -4.17 4.94 18.92
C THR A 194 -4.97 4.21 17.83
N VAL A 195 -5.26 2.94 18.08
CA VAL A 195 -6.01 2.08 17.15
C VAL A 195 -7.34 1.72 17.78
N ARG A 196 -8.43 2.23 17.20
CA ARG A 196 -9.79 1.85 17.60
C ARG A 196 -10.10 0.48 17.00
N ARG A 197 -10.45 -0.49 17.85
CA ARG A 197 -10.70 -1.87 17.43
C ARG A 197 -12.17 -2.11 17.13
N GLY A 198 -12.43 -2.66 15.95
CA GLY A 198 -13.74 -3.11 15.52
C GLY A 198 -13.87 -4.64 15.49
N PRO A 199 -14.78 -5.15 14.63
CA PRO A 199 -15.11 -6.56 14.54
C PRO A 199 -13.89 -7.41 14.16
N ALA A 200 -13.87 -8.65 14.65
CA ALA A 200 -12.87 -9.63 14.26
C ALA A 200 -13.11 -10.09 12.82
N LEU A 201 -12.03 -10.27 12.06
CA LEU A 201 -12.04 -10.73 10.68
C LEU A 201 -11.48 -12.14 10.62
N SER A 202 -12.26 -13.09 10.12
CA SER A 202 -11.81 -14.45 9.88
C SER A 202 -11.01 -14.56 8.58
N GLY A 203 -10.24 -15.64 8.44
CA GLY A 203 -9.43 -15.90 7.25
C GLY A 203 -8.25 -14.95 7.09
N TYR A 204 -7.62 -14.99 5.92
CA TYR A 204 -6.38 -14.27 5.61
C TYR A 204 -6.52 -13.45 4.32
N TYR A 205 -6.85 -14.12 3.22
CA TYR A 205 -6.97 -13.49 1.91
C TYR A 205 -8.10 -12.47 1.88
N THR A 206 -7.73 -11.22 1.60
CA THR A 206 -8.64 -10.06 1.61
C THR A 206 -8.48 -9.30 0.29
N THR A 207 -9.57 -8.97 -0.38
CA THR A 207 -9.53 -8.00 -1.49
C THR A 207 -9.24 -6.63 -0.95
N TYR A 208 -8.57 -5.79 -1.74
CA TYR A 208 -8.50 -4.38 -1.39
C TYR A 208 -9.91 -3.79 -1.26
N PRO A 209 -10.22 -3.12 -0.14
CA PRO A 209 -11.55 -2.61 0.13
C PRO A 209 -11.94 -1.43 -0.79
N ALA A 210 -13.23 -1.11 -0.80
CA ALA A 210 -13.77 0.17 -1.25
C ALA A 210 -14.60 0.81 -0.13
N LEU A 211 -14.74 2.14 -0.16
CA LEU A 211 -15.43 2.93 0.85
C LEU A 211 -16.57 3.71 0.21
N ASP A 212 -17.78 3.60 0.76
CA ASP A 212 -18.90 4.42 0.34
C ASP A 212 -18.92 5.78 1.06
N ARG A 213 -19.72 6.71 0.55
CA ARG A 213 -19.83 8.08 1.07
C ARG A 213 -20.32 8.20 2.51
N GLU A 214 -20.90 7.15 3.07
CA GLU A 214 -21.40 7.10 4.45
C GLU A 214 -20.34 6.51 5.39
N GLY A 215 -19.13 6.22 4.89
CA GLY A 215 -18.04 5.61 5.66
C GLY A 215 -18.14 4.09 5.78
N THR A 216 -18.92 3.42 4.90
CA THR A 216 -19.04 1.97 4.90
C THR A 216 -17.98 1.34 4.01
N ALA A 217 -17.06 0.60 4.61
CA ALA A 217 -16.05 -0.17 3.92
C ALA A 217 -16.62 -1.50 3.44
N VAL A 218 -16.30 -1.91 2.22
CA VAL A 218 -16.68 -3.20 1.64
C VAL A 218 -15.47 -3.96 1.14
N PHE A 219 -15.37 -5.24 1.51
CA PHE A 219 -14.28 -6.14 1.13
C PHE A 219 -14.71 -7.60 1.12
N TRP A 220 -14.07 -8.39 0.28
CA TRP A 220 -14.19 -9.85 0.28
C TRP A 220 -13.12 -10.45 1.18
N ARG A 221 -13.53 -11.32 2.10
CA ARG A 221 -12.64 -12.09 2.97
C ARG A 221 -13.30 -13.38 3.42
N ASP A 222 -12.53 -14.46 3.47
CA ASP A 222 -12.97 -15.78 3.97
C ASP A 222 -14.26 -16.32 3.32
N GLY A 223 -14.42 -16.12 2.00
CA GLY A 223 -15.58 -16.60 1.25
C GLY A 223 -16.83 -15.71 1.38
N ARG A 224 -16.69 -14.49 1.92
CA ARG A 224 -17.79 -13.59 2.20
C ARG A 224 -17.47 -12.18 1.70
N LEU A 225 -18.49 -11.51 1.16
CA LEU A 225 -18.49 -10.08 0.93
C LEU A 225 -19.04 -9.39 2.17
N LEU A 226 -18.20 -8.62 2.84
CA LEU A 226 -18.50 -7.96 4.10
C LEU A 226 -18.61 -6.46 3.89
N ALA A 227 -19.52 -5.82 4.62
CA ALA A 227 -19.60 -4.38 4.79
C ALA A 227 -19.42 -4.03 6.27
N VAL A 228 -18.60 -3.03 6.57
CA VAL A 228 -18.37 -2.50 7.92
C VAL A 228 -18.60 -0.99 7.89
N ASP A 229 -19.57 -0.51 8.65
CA ASP A 229 -19.88 0.93 8.71
C ASP A 229 -18.93 1.72 9.64
N ALA A 230 -19.11 3.04 9.69
CA ALA A 230 -18.29 3.95 10.50
C ALA A 230 -18.33 3.63 12.02
N ASP A 231 -19.44 3.05 12.49
CA ASP A 231 -19.68 2.60 13.86
C ASP A 231 -19.17 1.17 14.11
N PHE A 232 -18.47 0.59 13.13
CA PHE A 232 -17.89 -0.75 13.15
C PHE A 232 -18.91 -1.88 13.28
N GLN A 233 -20.14 -1.65 12.80
CA GLN A 233 -21.11 -2.72 12.62
C GLN A 233 -20.80 -3.45 11.32
N MET A 234 -20.55 -4.76 11.44
CA MET A 234 -20.28 -5.63 10.31
C MET A 234 -21.55 -6.34 9.87
N ARG A 235 -21.81 -6.36 8.57
CA ARG A 235 -22.85 -7.17 7.94
C ARG A 235 -22.30 -7.92 6.73
N GLU A 236 -22.88 -9.09 6.48
CA GLU A 236 -22.61 -9.87 5.28
C GLU A 236 -23.54 -9.41 4.17
N LEU A 237 -22.97 -9.11 3.01
CA LEU A 237 -23.74 -8.76 1.81
C LEU A 237 -23.99 -9.99 0.94
N PHE A 238 -23.04 -10.93 0.93
CA PHE A 238 -23.07 -12.13 0.09
C PHE A 238 -22.02 -13.14 0.58
N ALA A 239 -22.27 -14.43 0.36
CA ALA A 239 -21.33 -15.49 0.69
C ALA A 239 -21.31 -16.58 -0.37
N LEU A 240 -20.13 -17.17 -0.57
CA LEU A 240 -19.93 -18.38 -1.36
C LEU A 240 -19.07 -19.34 -0.54
N GLU A 241 -19.72 -20.37 -0.01
CA GLU A 241 -19.02 -21.43 0.72
C GLU A 241 -18.01 -22.13 -0.20
N GLY A 242 -16.79 -22.34 0.30
CA GLY A 242 -15.69 -22.98 -0.44
C GLY A 242 -14.71 -22.03 -1.14
N GLU A 243 -15.09 -20.77 -1.38
CA GLU A 243 -14.28 -19.80 -2.15
C GLU A 243 -13.31 -18.96 -1.27
N LYS A 244 -12.76 -19.58 -0.23
CA LYS A 244 -11.91 -18.91 0.79
C LYS A 244 -10.54 -18.45 0.28
N ARG A 245 -10.09 -19.04 -0.84
CA ARG A 245 -8.79 -18.78 -1.47
C ARG A 245 -8.95 -18.37 -2.94
N ALA A 246 -10.13 -17.88 -3.30
CA ALA A 246 -10.36 -17.47 -4.66
C ALA A 246 -9.33 -16.45 -5.11
N VAL A 247 -8.93 -16.50 -6.38
CA VAL A 247 -8.15 -15.40 -6.97
C VAL A 247 -9.13 -14.24 -7.08
N MET A 248 -8.97 -13.25 -6.21
CA MET A 248 -9.91 -12.14 -6.15
C MET A 248 -9.41 -10.97 -7.00
N SER A 249 -10.33 -10.37 -7.75
CA SER A 249 -10.10 -9.06 -8.36
C SER A 249 -10.39 -7.93 -7.37
N LYS A 250 -10.24 -6.69 -7.82
CA LYS A 250 -10.62 -5.50 -7.04
C LYS A 250 -12.14 -5.41 -6.89
N ILE A 251 -12.58 -4.82 -5.78
CA ILE A 251 -13.99 -4.41 -5.64
C ILE A 251 -14.18 -3.07 -6.32
N MET A 252 -15.19 -3.00 -7.18
CA MET A 252 -15.66 -1.77 -7.81
C MET A 252 -16.99 -1.37 -7.17
N LEU A 253 -17.00 -0.26 -6.43
CA LEU A 253 -18.22 0.39 -5.97
C LEU A 253 -18.68 1.38 -7.04
N LEU A 254 -19.80 1.05 -7.66
CA LEU A 254 -20.40 1.79 -8.76
C LEU A 254 -21.46 2.77 -8.23
N GLY A 255 -22.02 3.58 -9.14
CA GLY A 255 -23.14 4.46 -8.81
C GLY A 255 -24.33 3.68 -8.22
N GLN A 256 -25.10 4.36 -7.35
CA GLN A 256 -26.28 3.79 -6.69
C GLN A 256 -25.99 2.55 -5.80
N GLY A 257 -24.77 2.41 -5.29
CA GLY A 257 -24.41 1.34 -4.35
C GLY A 257 -24.26 -0.04 -5.00
N GLN A 258 -24.18 -0.12 -6.33
CA GLN A 258 -23.92 -1.39 -7.01
C GLN A 258 -22.47 -1.83 -6.80
N LEU A 259 -22.24 -3.12 -6.61
CA LEU A 259 -20.91 -3.69 -6.47
C LEU A 259 -20.61 -4.62 -7.64
N ALA A 260 -19.41 -4.51 -8.19
CA ALA A 260 -18.87 -5.47 -9.13
C ALA A 260 -17.51 -5.99 -8.64
N PHE A 261 -17.35 -7.31 -8.66
CA PHE A 261 -16.08 -7.95 -8.36
C PHE A 261 -16.05 -9.34 -9.00
N ALA A 262 -14.87 -9.80 -9.37
CA ALA A 262 -14.64 -11.14 -9.86
C ALA A 262 -13.91 -12.01 -8.83
N LEU A 263 -14.31 -13.28 -8.77
CA LEU A 263 -13.64 -14.36 -8.06
C LEU A 263 -13.31 -15.44 -9.10
N HIS A 264 -12.03 -15.82 -9.19
CA HIS A 264 -11.53 -16.72 -10.23
C HIS A 264 -11.92 -16.23 -11.64
N ASP A 265 -12.79 -16.96 -12.31
CA ASP A 265 -13.28 -16.75 -13.68
C ASP A 265 -14.72 -16.18 -13.71
N LYS A 266 -15.31 -15.85 -12.56
CA LYS A 266 -16.70 -15.41 -12.43
C LYS A 266 -16.79 -13.96 -12.00
N LEU A 267 -17.56 -13.17 -12.74
CA LEU A 267 -17.94 -11.80 -12.38
C LEU A 267 -19.27 -11.79 -11.62
N PHE A 268 -19.28 -11.15 -10.46
CA PHE A 268 -20.46 -10.92 -9.64
C PHE A 268 -20.84 -9.45 -9.71
N ILE A 269 -22.12 -9.19 -9.91
CA ILE A 269 -22.71 -7.85 -9.84
C ILE A 269 -23.86 -7.90 -8.85
N LEU A 270 -23.70 -7.22 -7.72
CA LEU A 270 -24.71 -7.15 -6.68
C LEU A 270 -25.42 -5.81 -6.77
N ARG A 271 -26.75 -5.88 -6.81
CA ARG A 271 -27.64 -4.73 -6.73
C ARG A 271 -28.25 -4.67 -5.34
N SER A 272 -28.68 -3.49 -4.91
CA SER A 272 -29.39 -3.30 -3.64
C SER A 272 -28.60 -3.74 -2.40
N THR A 273 -27.31 -3.38 -2.34
CA THR A 273 -26.39 -3.71 -1.23
C THR A 273 -26.62 -2.87 0.03
N GLY A 274 -27.45 -1.83 -0.07
CA GLY A 274 -27.61 -0.81 0.98
C GLY A 274 -26.38 0.08 1.16
N LEU A 275 -25.46 0.11 0.18
CA LEU A 275 -24.33 1.03 0.15
C LEU A 275 -24.66 2.32 -0.58
N GLY A 276 -23.98 3.39 -0.22
CA GLY A 276 -23.93 4.63 -0.98
C GLY A 276 -23.04 4.53 -2.23
N PRO A 277 -22.94 5.60 -3.04
CA PRO A 277 -21.88 5.72 -4.03
C PRO A 277 -20.50 5.77 -3.37
N LEU A 278 -19.44 5.54 -4.15
CA LEU A 278 -18.04 5.67 -3.72
C LEU A 278 -17.80 7.02 -3.03
N ASP A 279 -17.03 6.99 -1.94
CA ASP A 279 -16.65 8.20 -1.23
C ASP A 279 -15.78 9.14 -2.09
N SER A 280 -15.83 10.43 -1.79
CA SER A 280 -15.07 11.48 -2.49
C SER A 280 -13.77 11.86 -1.78
N GLY A 281 -13.34 11.07 -0.80
CA GLY A 281 -12.07 11.22 -0.10
C GLY A 281 -10.87 10.97 -0.99
N VAL A 282 -9.69 11.15 -0.40
CA VAL A 282 -8.41 11.04 -1.12
C VAL A 282 -8.06 9.60 -1.46
N TRP A 283 -8.56 8.63 -0.70
CA TRP A 283 -8.23 7.22 -0.90
C TRP A 283 -9.39 6.27 -0.55
N PRO A 284 -10.51 6.34 -1.29
CA PRO A 284 -11.71 5.54 -0.98
C PRO A 284 -11.61 4.09 -1.47
N CYS A 285 -10.58 3.71 -2.24
CA CYS A 285 -10.30 2.34 -2.67
C CYS A 285 -8.85 2.21 -3.19
N ALA A 286 -8.45 1.00 -3.60
CA ALA A 286 -7.11 0.75 -4.17
C ALA A 286 -6.77 1.70 -5.33
N ASP A 287 -5.49 2.10 -5.41
CA ASP A 287 -5.00 3.10 -6.37
C ASP A 287 -5.73 4.46 -6.30
N GLY A 288 -6.42 4.74 -5.19
CA GLY A 288 -7.20 5.96 -4.99
C GLY A 288 -8.43 6.07 -5.89
N GLY A 289 -8.86 4.98 -6.53
CA GLY A 289 -9.74 5.05 -7.69
C GLY A 289 -9.11 5.89 -8.82
N LEU A 290 -9.83 6.11 -9.93
CA LEU A 290 -9.34 6.90 -11.08
C LEU A 290 -8.93 8.36 -10.75
N HIS A 291 -9.05 8.80 -9.50
CA HIS A 291 -8.86 10.18 -9.04
C HIS A 291 -7.77 10.37 -7.98
N GLY A 292 -7.31 9.32 -7.30
CA GLY A 292 -6.43 9.46 -6.13
C GLY A 292 -4.94 9.26 -6.39
N ASN A 293 -4.52 8.85 -7.59
CA ASN A 293 -3.10 8.83 -7.98
C ASN A 293 -2.93 9.04 -9.50
N PRO A 294 -2.43 10.20 -9.96
CA PRO A 294 -1.90 11.30 -9.17
C PRO A 294 -3.00 12.17 -8.52
N VAL A 295 -2.79 12.62 -7.28
CA VAL A 295 -3.58 13.74 -6.71
C VAL A 295 -3.05 15.03 -7.30
N THR A 296 -3.84 15.69 -8.14
CA THR A 296 -3.52 17.02 -8.67
C THR A 296 -3.99 18.09 -7.68
N HIS A 297 -3.17 19.10 -7.42
CA HIS A 297 -3.63 20.32 -6.74
C HIS A 297 -4.87 20.86 -7.46
N GLN A 298 -5.92 21.16 -6.71
CA GLN A 298 -6.91 22.17 -7.11
C GLN A 298 -6.38 23.54 -6.67
#